data_AF-A0A844XYG8-F1
#
_entry.id   AF-A0A844XYG8-F1
#
_cell.length_a   1.000
_cell.length_b   1.000
_cell.length_c   1.000
_cell.angle_alpha   90.00
_cell.angle_beta   90.00
_cell.angle_gamma   90.00
#
_symmetry.space_group_name_H-M   'P 1'
#
loop_
_entity.id
_entity.type
_entity.pdbx_description
1 polymer ?
#
loop_
_entity_poly.entity_id
_entity_poly.type
_entity_poly.pdbx_seq_one_letter_code
_entity_poly.pdbx_strand_id
1 'polypeptide(L)' 'MDLNFEYAAHQRALMNATAATNVDARLAKLEQAARIAGRISAFQHGLGAAAACAWSKAQLTPKKHRKPDEAPQIVR' A
#
# COMPACT_ATOMS: atom_id res chain seq x y z
N MET A 1 0.75 8.88 -1.24
CA MET A 1 -0.72 8.80 -1.37
C MET A 1 -1.27 8.56 0.03
N ASP A 2 -2.37 9.20 0.40
CA ASP A 2 -3.14 8.83 1.60
C ASP A 2 -4.13 7.73 1.23
N LEU A 3 -3.86 6.52 1.70
CA LEU A 3 -4.63 5.34 1.32
C LEU A 3 -6.05 5.34 1.92
N ASN A 4 -6.20 5.86 3.14
CA ASN A 4 -7.49 5.91 3.83
C ASN A 4 -8.42 6.91 3.14
N PHE A 5 -7.87 8.07 2.76
CA PHE A 5 -8.60 9.06 1.99
C PHE A 5 -9.11 8.48 0.66
N GLU A 6 -8.24 7.78 -0.08
CA GLU A 6 -8.62 7.19 -1.38
C GLU A 6 -9.65 6.06 -1.20
N TYR A 7 -9.53 5.21 -0.18
CA TYR A 7 -10.56 4.21 0.11
C TYR A 7 -11.90 4.84 0.49
N ALA A 8 -11.90 5.88 1.33
CA ALA A 8 -13.12 6.59 1.69
C ALA A 8 -13.78 7.23 0.45
N ALA A 9 -12.98 7.84 -0.43
CA ALA A 9 -13.46 8.40 -1.71
C ALA A 9 -14.03 7.32 -2.63
N HIS A 10 -13.38 6.15 -2.72
CA HIS A 10 -13.86 5.00 -3.49
C HIS A 10 -15.20 4.48 -2.96
N GLN A 11 -15.30 4.24 -1.65
CA GLN A 11 -16.53 3.79 -1.00
C GLN A 11 -17.67 4.78 -1.22
N ARG A 12 -17.39 6.08 -1.07
CA ARG A 12 -18.38 7.14 -1.35
C ARG A 12 -18.83 7.14 -2.81
N ALA A 13 -17.93 6.93 -3.77
CA ALA A 13 -18.29 6.84 -5.18
C ALA A 13 -19.23 5.64 -5.45
N LEU A 14 -18.95 4.48 -4.84
CA LEU A 14 -19.82 3.31 -4.93
C LEU A 14 -21.19 3.54 -4.30
N MET A 15 -21.25 4.12 -3.10
CA MET A 15 -22.53 4.45 -2.45
C MET A 15 -23.37 5.40 -3.30
N ASN A 16 -22.75 6.41 -3.91
CA ASN A 16 -23.42 7.33 -4.82
C ASN A 16 -23.88 6.65 -6.12
N ALA A 17 -23.12 5.69 -6.63
CA ALA A 17 -23.52 4.90 -7.80
C ALA A 17 -24.77 4.05 -7.50
N THR A 18 -24.82 3.44 -6.31
CA THR A 18 -25.98 2.66 -5.83
C THR A 18 -27.21 3.54 -5.63
N ALA A 19 -27.05 4.77 -5.17
CA ALA A 19 -28.13 5.72 -4.94
C ALA A 19 -28.58 6.48 -6.20
N ALA A 20 -27.91 6.30 -7.35
CA ALA A 20 -28.22 7.04 -8.57
C ALA A 20 -29.57 6.61 -9.17
N THR A 21 -30.39 7.58 -9.55
CA THR A 21 -31.74 7.36 -10.10
C THR A 21 -31.76 7.11 -11.60
N ASN A 22 -30.65 7.31 -12.30
CA ASN A 22 -30.52 7.06 -13.73
C ASN A 22 -29.19 6.38 -14.08
N VAL A 23 -29.18 5.74 -15.25
CA VAL A 23 -28.08 4.88 -15.71
C VAL A 23 -26.82 5.70 -15.96
N ASP A 24 -26.92 6.87 -16.60
CA ASP A 24 -25.75 7.69 -16.95
C ASP A 24 -25.04 8.20 -15.70
N ALA A 25 -25.80 8.68 -14.71
CA ALA A 25 -25.26 9.09 -13.42
C ALA A 25 -24.62 7.92 -12.69
N ARG A 26 -25.24 6.74 -12.70
CA ARG A 26 -24.66 5.52 -12.12
C ARG A 26 -23.34 5.17 -12.79
N LEU A 27 -23.28 5.18 -14.13
CA LEU A 27 -22.08 4.88 -14.90
C LEU A 27 -20.95 5.87 -14.60
N ALA A 28 -21.24 7.17 -14.57
CA ALA A 28 -20.24 8.20 -14.24
C ALA A 28 -19.65 7.99 -12.83
N LYS A 29 -20.47 7.61 -11.85
CA LYS A 29 -20.00 7.30 -10.49
C LYS A 29 -19.18 6.02 -10.42
N LEU A 30 -19.55 4.99 -11.18
CA LEU A 30 -18.76 3.76 -11.30
C LEU A 30 -17.41 4.01 -12.00
N GLU A 31 -17.38 4.85 -13.03
CA GLU A 31 -16.13 5.23 -13.69
C GLU A 31 -15.20 5.99 -12.71
N GLN A 32 -15.77 6.89 -11.91
CA GLN A 32 -15.03 7.56 -10.84
C GLN A 32 -14.47 6.54 -9.82
N ALA A 33 -15.28 5.58 -9.38
CA ALA A 33 -14.85 4.53 -8.46
C ALA A 33 -13.72 3.67 -9.06
N ALA A 34 -13.84 3.28 -10.33
CA ALA A 34 -12.84 2.49 -11.05
C ALA A 34 -11.50 3.24 -11.18
N ARG A 35 -11.54 4.54 -11.46
CA ARG A 35 -10.34 5.39 -11.51
C ARG A 35 -9.61 5.43 -10.17
N ILE A 36 -10.35 5.55 -9.07
CA ILE A 36 -9.76 5.53 -7.72
C ILE A 36 -9.16 4.15 -7.42
N ALA A 37 -9.88 3.07 -7.73
CA ALA A 37 -9.36 1.70 -7.54
C ALA A 37 -8.06 1.46 -8.32
N GLY A 38 -7.95 1.98 -9.55
CA GLY A 38 -6.73 1.93 -10.34
C GLY A 38 -5.55 2.64 -9.67
N ARG A 39 -5.78 3.83 -9.09
CA ARG A 39 -4.76 4.59 -8.34
C ARG A 39 -4.28 3.82 -7.09
N ILE A 40 -5.21 3.24 -6.34
CA ILE A 40 -4.91 2.41 -5.17
C ILE A 40 -4.07 1.19 -5.57
N SER A 41 -4.49 0.46 -6.61
CA SER A 41 -3.80 -0.74 -7.09
C SER A 41 -2.38 -0.42 -7.55
N ALA A 42 -2.19 0.64 -8.35
CA ALA A 42 -0.86 1.06 -8.80
C ALA A 42 0.06 1.41 -7.63
N PHE A 43 -0.46 2.12 -6.63
CA PHE A 43 0.32 2.48 -5.44
C PHE A 43 0.73 1.24 -4.62
N GLN A 44 -0.21 0.34 -4.36
CA GLN A 44 0.06 -0.89 -3.61
C GLN A 44 1.02 -1.82 -4.35
N HIS A 45 0.90 -1.96 -5.68
CA HIS A 45 1.88 -2.70 -6.49
C HIS A 45 3.28 -2.08 -6.39
N GLY A 46 3.39 -0.75 -6.45
CA GLY A 46 4.67 -0.06 -6.27
C GLY A 46 5.30 -0.33 -4.90
N LEU A 47 4.51 -0.25 -3.82
CA LEU A 47 4.97 -0.58 -2.47
C LEU A 47 5.38 -2.06 -2.35
N GLY A 48 4.59 -2.98 -2.89
CA GLY A 48 4.89 -4.41 -2.88
C GLY A 48 6.17 -4.75 -3.63
N ALA A 49 6.38 -4.15 -4.81
CA ALA A 49 7.61 -4.32 -5.58
C ALA A 49 8.84 -3.80 -4.82
N ALA A 50 8.73 -2.62 -4.19
CA ALA A 50 9.80 -2.06 -3.38
C ALA A 50 10.12 -2.94 -2.15
N ALA A 51 9.09 -3.43 -1.45
CA ALA A 51 9.24 -4.32 -0.31
C ALA A 51 9.90 -5.66 -0.70
N ALA A 52 9.45 -6.29 -1.79
CA ALA A 52 10.05 -7.52 -2.31
C ALA A 52 11.53 -7.33 -2.66
N CYS A 53 11.88 -6.19 -3.27
CA CYS A 53 13.26 -5.88 -3.62
C CYS A 53 14.12 -5.66 -2.35
N ALA A 54 13.59 -4.98 -1.33
CA ALA A 54 14.26 -4.81 -0.05
C ALA A 54 14.47 -6.15 0.68
N TRP A 55 13.46 -7.03 0.70
CA TRP A 55 13.58 -8.36 1.26
C TRP A 55 14.63 -9.19 0.53
N SER A 56 14.61 -9.22 -0.80
CA SER A 56 15.63 -9.92 -1.59
C SER A 56 17.05 -9.45 -1.23
N LYS A 57 17.27 -8.14 -1.13
CA LYS A 57 18.56 -7.56 -0.72
C LYS A 57 18.95 -7.94 0.71
N ALA A 58 18.02 -7.93 1.65
CA ALA A 58 18.27 -8.31 3.04
C ALA A 58 18.70 -9.78 3.18
N GLN A 59 18.19 -10.68 2.32
CA GLN A 59 18.63 -12.08 2.30
C GLN A 59 20.03 -12.25 1.72
N LEU A 60 20.43 -11.37 0.79
CA LEU A 60 21.73 -11.41 0.14
C LEU A 60 22.82 -10.66 0.91
N THR A 61 22.46 -9.83 1.90
CA THR A 61 23.45 -9.22 2.79
C THR A 61 24.09 -10.29 3.68
N PRO A 62 25.40 -10.54 3.56
CA PRO A 62 26.07 -11.49 4.43
C PRO A 62 25.91 -11.00 5.87
N LYS A 63 25.47 -11.89 6.77
CA LYS A 63 25.52 -11.59 8.20
C LYS A 63 26.98 -11.28 8.52
N LYS A 64 27.29 -10.01 8.83
CA LYS A 64 28.54 -9.68 9.53
C LYS A 64 28.51 -10.56 10.77
N HIS A 65 29.33 -11.60 10.79
CA HIS A 65 29.50 -12.42 11.96
C HIS A 65 29.88 -11.46 13.08
N ARG A 66 28.96 -11.24 14.03
CA ARG A 66 29.31 -10.61 15.28
C ARG A 66 30.30 -11.59 15.92
N LYS A 67 31.56 -11.18 16.06
CA LYS A 67 32.55 -12.00 16.76
C LYS A 67 31.99 -12.28 18.17
N PRO A 68 32.04 -13.52 18.68
CA PRO A 68 31.45 -13.88 19.96
C PRO A 68 32.16 -13.31 21.21
N ASP A 69 33.20 -12.47 21.07
CA ASP A 69 34.10 -12.16 22.19
C ASP A 69 33.95 -10.77 22.83
N GLU A 70 32.98 -9.95 22.44
CA GLU A 70 32.76 -8.65 23.12
C GLU A 70 31.74 -8.80 24.25
N ALA A 71 32.21 -9.33 25.38
CA ALA A 71 31.47 -9.31 26.64
C ALA A 71 31.19 -7.85 27.03
N PRO A 72 29.95 -7.50 27.45
CA PRO A 72 29.66 -6.16 27.92
C PRO A 72 30.47 -5.90 29.20
N GLN A 73 31.40 -4.93 29.15
CA GLN A 73 32.03 -4.43 30.35
C GLN A 73 30.96 -3.71 31.20
N ILE A 74 30.47 -4.41 32.22
CA ILE A 74 29.67 -3.83 33.29
C ILE A 74 30.64 -2.99 34.13
N VAL A 75 30.63 -1.68 33.91
CA VAL A 75 31.29 -0.72 34.78
C VAL A 75 30.52 -0.74 36.11
N ARG A 76 31.21 -1.14 37.18
CA ARG A 76 30.71 -1.09 38.57
C ARG A 76 30.70 0.33 39.09
#